data_AF-A0A926D4L8-F1
#
_entry.id   AF-A0A926D4L8-F1
#
_cell.length_a   1.000
_cell.length_b   1.000
_cell.length_c   1.000
_cell.angle_alpha   90.00
_cell.angle_beta   90.00
_cell.angle_gamma   90.00
#
_symmetry.space_group_name_H-M   'P 1'
#
loop_
_entity.id
_entity.type
_entity.pdbx_description
1 polymer ?
#
loop_
_entity_poly.entity_id
_entity_poly.type
_entity_poly.pdbx_seq_one_letter_code
_entity_poly.pdbx_strand_id
1 'polypeptide(L)'
;MRRKKARLLASIIFIMSIGIGFYLQYGRSMDVYNSFSMSATNFHEERITVIANKLYIWDKERCAKEIFKRCRKNDFKSIRFSYDYAKPNALYVSVYLSEHSVKSGTPAFEFSYTQEDTINGTYNILDHPQYFHLKIGS
;
A
#
# COMPACT_ATOMS: atom_id res chain seq x y z
N MET A 1 19.70 -47.38 4.22
CA MET A 1 18.38 -46.79 4.59
C MET A 1 18.44 -45.35 5.13
N ARG A 2 19.29 -45.01 6.13
CA ARG A 2 19.36 -43.66 6.74
C ARG A 2 19.53 -42.49 5.75
N ARG A 3 20.43 -42.61 4.76
CA ARG A 3 20.65 -41.56 3.73
C ARG A 3 19.46 -41.34 2.77
N LYS A 4 18.58 -42.34 2.57
CA LYS A 4 17.37 -42.18 1.74
C LYS A 4 16.28 -41.45 2.54
N LYS A 5 16.09 -41.81 3.82
CA LYS A 5 15.17 -41.12 4.74
C LYS A 5 15.57 -39.65 4.96
N ALA A 6 16.87 -39.36 5.12
CA ALA A 6 17.37 -37.99 5.24
C ALA A 6 17.10 -37.13 3.99
N ARG A 7 17.29 -37.69 2.78
CA ARG A 7 16.96 -36.99 1.51
C ARG A 7 15.46 -36.72 1.36
N LEU A 8 14.62 -37.66 1.78
CA LEU A 8 13.16 -37.50 1.83
C LEU A 8 12.74 -36.38 2.79
N LEU A 9 13.34 -36.34 4.00
CA LEU A 9 13.07 -35.27 4.95
C LEU A 9 13.49 -33.90 4.43
N ALA A 10 14.69 -33.79 3.83
CA ALA A 10 15.17 -32.55 3.26
C ALA A 10 14.27 -32.02 2.12
N SER A 11 13.77 -32.91 1.27
CA SER A 11 12.84 -32.54 0.19
C SER A 11 11.47 -32.09 0.71
N ILE A 12 10.94 -32.72 1.76
CA ILE A 12 9.69 -32.28 2.41
C ILE A 12 9.86 -30.87 3.00
N ILE A 13 10.96 -30.63 3.72
CA ILE A 13 11.26 -29.32 4.30
C ILE A 13 11.34 -28.25 3.20
N PHE A 14 12.01 -28.57 2.08
CA PHE A 14 12.11 -27.65 0.96
C PHE A 14 10.75 -27.27 0.36
N ILE A 15 9.87 -28.25 0.14
CA ILE A 15 8.50 -28.01 -0.35
C ILE A 15 7.71 -27.16 0.64
N MET A 16 7.82 -27.45 1.93
CA MET A 16 7.19 -26.65 3.00
C MET A 16 7.69 -25.21 3.00
N SER A 17 9.01 -24.99 2.87
CA SER A 17 9.59 -23.65 2.79
C SER A 17 9.09 -22.86 1.59
N ILE A 18 8.94 -23.50 0.43
CA ILE A 18 8.35 -22.88 -0.77
C ILE A 18 6.90 -22.48 -0.49
N GLY A 19 6.09 -23.37 0.09
CA GLY A 19 4.70 -23.08 0.45
C GLY A 19 4.58 -21.89 1.41
N ILE A 20 5.45 -21.81 2.42
CA ILE A 20 5.52 -20.68 3.35
C ILE A 20 5.88 -19.39 2.59
N GLY A 21 6.87 -19.43 1.69
CA GLY A 21 7.25 -18.30 0.86
C GLY A 21 6.09 -17.77 0.00
N PHE A 22 5.34 -18.67 -0.64
CA PHE A 22 4.14 -18.31 -1.40
C PHE A 22 3.06 -17.67 -0.52
N TYR A 23 2.78 -18.25 0.65
CA TYR A 23 1.82 -17.69 1.61
C TYR A 23 2.24 -16.29 2.08
N LEU A 24 3.51 -16.10 2.43
CA LEU A 24 4.02 -14.80 2.88
C LEU A 24 4.02 -13.73 1.77
N GLN A 25 4.15 -14.14 0.50
CA GLN A 25 4.16 -13.23 -0.64
C GLN A 25 2.75 -12.87 -1.16
N TYR A 26 1.79 -13.81 -1.11
CA TYR A 26 0.47 -13.65 -1.75
C TYR A 26 -0.73 -13.91 -0.84
N GLY A 27 -0.55 -14.61 0.28
CA GLY A 27 -1.64 -15.05 1.16
C GLY A 27 -2.09 -14.02 2.19
N ARG A 28 -1.36 -12.91 2.35
CA ARG A 28 -1.68 -11.87 3.34
C ARG A 28 -2.33 -10.66 2.66
N SER A 29 -3.34 -10.09 3.31
CA SER A 29 -4.02 -8.89 2.81
C SER A 29 -3.27 -7.62 3.18
N MET A 30 -3.20 -6.70 2.23
CA MET A 30 -2.75 -5.32 2.43
C MET A 30 -3.78 -4.53 3.23
N ASP A 31 -3.32 -3.62 4.09
CA ASP A 31 -4.18 -2.74 4.89
C ASP A 31 -3.51 -1.39 5.21
N VAL A 32 -4.30 -0.42 5.69
CA VAL A 32 -3.81 0.88 6.13
C VAL A 32 -3.43 0.80 7.60
N TYR A 33 -2.20 1.19 7.93
CA TYR A 33 -1.69 1.22 9.30
C TYR A 33 -2.05 2.51 10.02
N ASN A 34 -1.93 3.64 9.30
CA ASN A 34 -2.28 4.95 9.83
C ASN A 34 -2.73 5.88 8.70
N SER A 35 -3.58 6.84 9.02
CA SER A 35 -4.03 7.90 8.13
C SER A 35 -3.95 9.24 8.85
N PHE A 36 -3.44 10.25 8.16
CA PHE A 36 -3.35 11.61 8.63
C PHE A 36 -3.89 12.53 7.54
N SER A 37 -4.96 13.26 7.84
CA SER A 37 -5.55 14.24 6.96
C SER A 37 -5.20 15.65 7.42
N MET A 38 -4.78 16.49 6.49
CA MET A 38 -4.48 17.90 6.72
C MET A 38 -5.33 18.75 5.78
N SER A 39 -5.99 19.77 6.32
CA SER A 39 -6.85 20.66 5.54
C SER A 39 -6.28 22.07 5.60
N ALA A 40 -5.96 22.66 4.44
CA ALA A 40 -5.51 24.03 4.30
C ALA A 40 -6.56 24.82 3.51
N THR A 41 -7.39 25.59 4.22
CA THR A 41 -8.49 26.41 3.67
C THR A 41 -9.48 25.61 2.81
N ASN A 42 -9.19 25.42 1.51
CA ASN A 42 -10.03 24.69 0.54
C ASN A 42 -9.30 23.47 -0.08
N PHE A 43 -8.12 23.11 0.43
CA PHE A 43 -7.30 22.02 -0.07
C PHE A 43 -7.12 20.96 1.01
N HIS A 44 -7.53 19.73 0.70
CA HIS A 44 -7.46 18.60 1.62
C HIS A 44 -6.36 17.63 1.18
N GLU A 45 -5.31 17.51 1.99
CA GLU A 45 -4.26 16.50 1.84
C GLU A 45 -4.58 15.28 2.68
N GLU A 46 -4.53 14.10 2.07
CA GLU A 46 -4.60 12.83 2.78
C GLU A 46 -3.22 12.16 2.71
N ARG A 47 -2.66 11.80 3.87
CA ARG A 47 -1.41 11.06 4.00
C ARG A 47 -1.68 9.73 4.65
N ILE A 48 -1.34 8.63 4.00
CA ILE A 48 -1.63 7.29 4.52
C ILE A 48 -0.37 6.43 4.55
N THR A 49 -0.27 5.61 5.58
CA THR A 49 0.74 4.58 5.71
C THR A 49 0.09 3.24 5.41
N VAL A 50 0.56 2.55 4.37
CA VAL A 50 0.01 1.27 3.93
C VAL A 50 1.00 0.16 4.20
N ILE A 51 0.52 -0.95 4.75
CA ILE A 51 1.29 -2.18 4.90
C ILE A 51 0.83 -3.17 3.84
N ALA A 52 1.73 -3.47 2.91
CA ALA A 52 1.48 -4.41 1.82
C ALA A 52 1.34 -5.87 2.33
N ASN A 53 1.99 -6.20 3.45
CA ASN A 53 2.10 -7.56 3.97
C ASN A 53 2.66 -8.55 2.94
N LYS A 54 3.73 -8.15 2.23
CA LYS A 54 4.44 -8.97 1.24
C LYS A 54 5.92 -9.07 1.58
N LEU A 55 6.61 -10.09 1.06
CA LEU A 55 8.07 -10.17 1.21
C LEU A 55 8.76 -9.15 0.29
N TYR A 56 8.22 -8.96 -0.93
CA TYR A 56 8.78 -8.03 -1.90
C TYR A 56 7.72 -7.41 -2.82
N ILE A 57 7.96 -6.20 -3.31
CA ILE A 57 7.10 -5.50 -4.27
C ILE A 57 7.90 -5.29 -5.56
N TRP A 58 7.61 -6.10 -6.58
CA TRP A 58 8.28 -6.02 -7.89
C TRP A 58 7.84 -4.81 -8.71
N ASP A 59 6.54 -4.56 -8.75
CA ASP A 59 5.93 -3.52 -9.56
C ASP A 59 5.31 -2.46 -8.63
N LYS A 60 6.10 -1.42 -8.37
CA LYS A 60 5.69 -0.29 -7.51
C LYS A 60 4.49 0.45 -8.11
N GLU A 61 4.44 0.59 -9.43
CA GLU A 61 3.38 1.32 -10.13
C GLU A 61 2.03 0.59 -10.04
N ARG A 62 2.03 -0.72 -10.32
CA ARG A 62 0.84 -1.56 -10.16
C ARG A 62 0.37 -1.59 -8.71
N CYS A 63 1.30 -1.65 -7.74
CA CYS A 63 0.95 -1.58 -6.33
C CYS A 63 0.31 -0.23 -5.96
N ALA A 64 0.88 0.88 -6.44
CA ALA A 64 0.35 2.21 -6.19
C ALA A 64 -1.05 2.40 -6.79
N LYS A 65 -1.28 1.91 -8.00
CA LYS A 65 -2.61 1.93 -8.66
C LYS A 65 -3.65 1.11 -7.90
N GLU A 66 -3.28 -0.06 -7.38
CA GLU A 66 -4.17 -0.89 -6.56
C GLU A 66 -4.53 -0.20 -5.24
N ILE A 67 -3.54 0.40 -4.55
CA ILE A 67 -3.78 1.18 -3.33
C ILE A 67 -4.71 2.35 -3.63
N PHE A 68 -4.44 3.13 -4.68
CA PHE A 68 -5.27 4.26 -5.06
C PHE A 68 -6.72 3.85 -5.37
N LYS A 69 -6.91 2.72 -6.06
CA LYS A 69 -8.24 2.15 -6.32
C LYS A 69 -8.97 1.77 -5.03
N ARG A 70 -8.26 1.17 -4.06
CA ARG A 70 -8.81 0.83 -2.74
C ARG A 70 -9.15 2.06 -1.91
N CYS A 71 -8.31 3.09 -1.93
CA CYS A 71 -8.60 4.38 -1.32
C CYS A 71 -9.92 4.92 -1.86
N ARG A 72 -10.07 5.03 -3.19
CA ARG A 72 -11.30 5.54 -3.80
C ARG A 72 -12.55 4.74 -3.47
N LYS A 73 -12.42 3.41 -3.33
CA LYS A 73 -13.52 2.52 -2.95
C LYS A 73 -13.78 2.47 -1.44
N ASN A 74 -12.90 3.08 -0.64
CA ASN A 74 -12.90 2.97 0.81
C ASN A 74 -12.93 1.50 1.31
N ASP A 75 -12.16 0.63 0.65
CA ASP A 75 -12.20 -0.84 0.81
C ASP A 75 -11.05 -1.37 1.69
N PHE A 76 -10.51 -0.54 2.57
CA PHE A 76 -9.54 -0.99 3.57
C PHE A 76 -10.27 -1.53 4.80
N LYS A 77 -9.65 -2.53 5.45
CA LYS A 77 -10.28 -3.20 6.59
C LYS A 77 -10.16 -2.36 7.85
N SER A 78 -9.00 -1.75 8.06
CA SER A 78 -8.69 -1.07 9.32
C SER A 78 -9.16 0.37 9.38
N ILE A 79 -9.22 1.08 8.25
CA ILE A 79 -9.59 2.50 8.19
C ILE A 79 -10.69 2.72 7.18
N ARG A 80 -11.71 3.47 7.62
CA ARG A 80 -12.73 4.07 6.75
C ARG A 80 -12.47 5.57 6.67
N PHE A 81 -12.17 6.05 5.48
CA PHE A 81 -12.02 7.49 5.24
C PHE A 81 -13.39 8.18 5.28
N SER A 82 -13.46 9.34 5.94
CA SER A 82 -14.67 10.15 6.05
C SER A 82 -14.85 11.08 4.84
N TYR A 83 -14.95 10.48 3.65
CA TYR A 83 -15.09 11.22 2.40
C TYR A 83 -16.40 12.00 2.26
N ASP A 84 -17.39 11.72 3.12
CA ASP A 84 -18.64 12.47 3.21
C ASP A 84 -18.43 13.90 3.74
N TYR A 85 -17.35 14.12 4.50
CA TYR A 85 -17.04 15.42 5.10
C TYR A 85 -16.02 16.22 4.28
N ALA A 86 -14.95 15.56 3.82
CA ALA A 86 -13.90 16.19 3.02
C ALA A 86 -13.32 15.19 2.01
N LYS A 87 -13.38 15.54 0.73
CA LYS A 87 -12.79 14.74 -0.35
C LYS A 87 -11.34 15.19 -0.57
N PRO A 88 -10.34 14.29 -0.54
CA PRO A 88 -8.96 14.72 -0.66
C PRO A 88 -8.61 15.19 -2.08
N ASN A 89 -7.85 16.28 -2.13
CA ASN A 89 -7.31 16.95 -3.32
C ASN A 89 -5.85 16.57 -3.60
N ALA A 90 -5.21 15.84 -2.69
CA ALA A 90 -3.93 15.17 -2.90
C ALA A 90 -3.84 13.94 -1.99
N LEU A 91 -3.19 12.89 -2.48
CA LEU A 91 -2.93 11.67 -1.72
C LEU A 91 -1.43 11.42 -1.68
N TYR A 92 -0.87 11.30 -0.48
CA TYR A 92 0.51 10.86 -0.25
C TYR A 92 0.49 9.51 0.47
N VAL A 93 1.31 8.58 0.01
CA VAL A 93 1.32 7.21 0.53
C VAL A 93 2.74 6.75 0.78
N SER A 94 3.00 6.29 2.01
CA SER A 94 4.22 5.56 2.34
C SER A 94 3.89 4.07 2.45
N VAL A 95 4.54 3.24 1.62
CA VAL A 95 4.26 1.81 1.52
C VAL A 95 5.34 1.00 2.22
N TYR A 96 4.93 0.19 3.19
CA TYR A 96 5.79 -0.68 3.97
C TYR A 96 5.49 -2.15 3.66
N LEU A 97 6.51 -3.01 3.73
CA LEU A 97 6.34 -4.45 3.53
C LEU A 97 5.63 -5.12 4.72
N SER A 98 5.85 -4.60 5.93
CA SER A 98 5.36 -5.14 7.20
C SER A 98 5.27 -4.07 8.28
N GLU A 99 4.55 -4.35 9.37
CA GLU A 99 4.53 -3.48 10.57
C GLU A 99 5.92 -3.25 11.18
N HIS A 100 6.80 -4.25 11.13
CA HIS A 100 8.17 -4.10 11.61
C HIS A 100 8.90 -3.01 10.81
N SER A 101 8.71 -2.97 9.49
CA SER A 101 9.29 -1.95 8.62
C SER A 101 8.75 -0.55 8.93
N VAL A 102 7.49 -0.44 9.37
CA VAL A 102 6.92 0.82 9.86
C VAL A 102 7.65 1.28 11.12
N LYS A 103 7.84 0.37 12.09
CA LYS A 103 8.53 0.67 13.35
C LYS A 103 10.00 1.05 13.15
N SER A 104 10.66 0.49 12.14
CA SER A 104 12.03 0.87 11.77
C SER A 104 12.10 2.12 10.88
N GLY A 105 10.96 2.69 10.48
CA GLY A 105 10.92 3.88 9.62
C GLY A 105 11.46 3.64 8.20
N THR A 106 11.43 2.40 7.70
CA THR A 106 12.02 2.04 6.40
C THR A 106 10.93 1.67 5.39
N PRO A 107 10.38 2.65 4.63
CA PRO A 107 9.41 2.35 3.58
C PRO A 107 10.08 1.56 2.45
N ALA A 108 9.29 0.75 1.74
CA ALA A 108 9.75 0.08 0.52
C ALA A 108 9.76 1.05 -0.67
N PHE A 109 8.80 1.97 -0.68
CA PHE A 109 8.73 3.12 -1.56
C PHE A 109 7.61 4.05 -1.08
N GLU A 110 7.62 5.26 -1.62
CA GLU A 110 6.57 6.24 -1.39
C GLU A 110 5.97 6.64 -2.74
N PHE A 111 4.73 7.09 -2.74
CA PHE A 111 4.14 7.65 -3.94
C PHE A 111 3.10 8.71 -3.60
N SER A 112 2.77 9.52 -4.59
CA SER A 112 1.70 10.49 -4.48
C SER A 112 0.83 10.53 -5.72
N TYR A 113 -0.43 10.89 -5.51
CA TYR A 113 -1.36 11.31 -6.55
C TYR A 113 -1.65 12.78 -6.34
N THR A 114 -1.12 13.62 -7.23
CA THR A 114 -1.27 15.08 -7.19
C THR A 114 -1.73 15.60 -8.55
N GLN A 115 -2.40 16.75 -8.54
CA GLN A 115 -2.73 17.54 -9.72
C GLN A 115 -1.72 18.68 -9.93
N GLU A 116 -1.61 19.21 -11.14
CA GLU A 116 -0.70 20.33 -11.45
C GLU A 116 -1.22 21.67 -10.93
N ASP A 117 -2.52 21.93 -11.03
CA ASP A 117 -3.17 23.13 -10.51
C ASP A 117 -3.65 22.91 -9.07
N THR A 118 -2.78 23.23 -8.10
CA THR A 118 -3.10 23.19 -6.66
C THR A 118 -3.95 24.37 -6.19
N ILE A 119 -4.26 25.33 -7.08
CA ILE A 119 -4.63 26.68 -6.68
C ILE A 119 -6.05 26.76 -6.07
N ASN A 120 -6.99 25.87 -6.40
CA ASN A 120 -8.40 26.04 -5.98
C ASN A 120 -9.11 24.82 -5.37
N GLY A 121 -8.44 23.68 -5.13
CA GLY A 121 -9.10 22.51 -4.55
C GLY A 121 -10.32 22.00 -5.37
N THR A 122 -10.40 22.38 -6.64
CA THR A 122 -11.58 22.15 -7.51
C THR A 122 -11.77 20.66 -7.81
N TYR A 123 -10.67 19.92 -7.97
CA TYR A 123 -10.70 18.49 -8.26
C TYR A 123 -10.27 17.67 -7.05
N ASN A 124 -10.98 16.55 -6.86
CA ASN A 124 -10.74 15.58 -5.81
C ASN A 124 -10.51 14.18 -6.41
N ILE A 125 -9.81 13.32 -5.67
CA ILE A 125 -9.40 12.00 -6.17
C ILE A 125 -10.56 11.04 -6.46
N LEU A 126 -11.75 11.30 -5.92
CA LEU A 126 -12.91 10.41 -6.04
C LEU A 126 -13.64 10.66 -7.36
N ASP A 127 -14.03 11.92 -7.56
CA ASP A 127 -14.89 12.35 -8.66
C ASP A 127 -14.07 12.63 -9.93
N HIS A 128 -12.81 13.05 -9.77
CA HIS A 128 -11.99 13.53 -10.89
C HIS A 128 -10.59 12.86 -10.96
N PRO A 129 -10.51 11.51 -10.93
CA PRO A 129 -9.22 10.81 -10.91
C PRO A 129 -8.34 11.07 -12.14
N GLN A 130 -8.91 11.53 -13.26
CA GLN A 130 -8.20 11.79 -14.52
C GLN A 130 -7.20 12.96 -14.45
N TYR A 131 -7.38 13.89 -13.51
CA TYR A 131 -6.47 15.04 -13.33
C TYR A 131 -5.32 14.73 -12.37
N PHE A 132 -5.27 13.50 -11.83
CA PHE A 132 -4.26 13.10 -10.87
C PHE A 132 -3.20 12.24 -11.53
N HIS A 133 -1.95 12.63 -11.34
CA HIS A 133 -0.80 11.91 -11.86
C HIS A 133 -0.07 11.20 -10.74
N LEU A 134 0.24 9.92 -10.97
CA LEU A 134 1.07 9.12 -10.08
C LEU A 134 2.51 9.58 -10.16
N LYS A 135 3.10 9.93 -9.01
CA LYS A 135 4.53 10.16 -8.85
C LYS A 135 5.08 9.16 -7.86
N ILE A 136 6.07 8.37 -8.28
CA ILE A 136 6.72 7.38 -7.41
C ILE A 136 8.00 8.01 -6.84
N GLY A 137 8.08 8.06 -5.51
CA GLY A 137 9.27 8.41 -4.75
C GLY A 137 10.07 7.17 -4.36
N SER A 138 11.35 7.38 -4.12
CA SER A 138 12.30 6.37 -3.63
C SER A 138 12.30 6.30 -2.12
#